data_AF-A0A0G0L3E1-F1
#
_entry.id   AF-A0A0G0L3E1-F1
#
_cell.length_a   1.000
_cell.length_b   1.000
_cell.length_c   1.000
_cell.angle_alpha   90.00
_cell.angle_beta   90.00
_cell.angle_gamma   90.00
#
_symmetry.space_group_name_H-M   'P 1'
#
loop_
_entity.id
_entity.type
_entity.pdbx_description
1 polymer ?
#
loop_
_entity_poly.entity_id
_entity_poly.type
_entity_poly.pdbx_seq_one_letter_code
_entity_poly.pdbx_strand_id
1 'polypeptide(L)'
;MPLEEAIPITIDLGVNLIKDFVKKDMSVIVSYPLSQKNYNSITEKLSDINQRKYFFTLSPKLEKILENRGPRRLTKWEKERIKHHYDIGIHNPLFGIIIDNTNQTPDETVKEILKNIK
;
A
#
# COMPACT_ATOMS: atom_id res chain seq x y z
N MET A 1 -6.51 -3.74 22.18
CA MET A 1 -5.08 -3.93 21.86
C MET A 1 -4.56 -2.63 21.27
N PRO A 2 -3.44 -2.09 21.78
CA PRO A 2 -2.75 -0.95 21.18
C PRO A 2 -2.40 -1.20 19.71
N LEU A 3 -2.33 -0.12 18.91
CA LEU A 3 -2.07 -0.24 17.47
C LEU A 3 -0.69 -0.85 17.19
N GLU A 4 0.28 -0.51 18.03
CA GLU A 4 1.68 -0.93 17.96
C GLU A 4 1.82 -2.45 18.16
N GLU A 5 0.94 -3.05 18.95
CA GLU A 5 0.90 -4.51 19.19
C GLU A 5 0.10 -5.24 18.10
N ALA A 6 -0.94 -4.60 17.56
CA ALA A 6 -1.78 -5.18 16.52
C ALA A 6 -1.11 -5.24 15.14
N ILE A 7 -0.25 -4.26 14.83
CA ILE A 7 0.44 -4.17 13.53
C ILE A 7 1.29 -5.41 13.23
N PRO A 8 2.22 -5.86 14.11
CA PRO A 8 3.01 -7.05 13.86
C PRO A 8 2.16 -8.32 13.64
N ILE A 9 1.11 -8.51 14.44
CA ILE A 9 0.20 -9.65 14.31
C ILE A 9 -0.50 -9.62 12.94
N THR A 10 -0.97 -8.45 12.53
CA THR A 10 -1.65 -8.28 11.23
C THR A 10 -0.72 -8.56 10.06
N ILE A 11 0.54 -8.13 10.15
CA ILE A 11 1.57 -8.42 9.15
C ILE A 11 1.82 -9.92 9.05
N ASP A 12 1.95 -10.61 10.18
CA ASP A 12 2.21 -12.05 10.21
C ASP A 12 1.06 -12.86 9.61
N LEU A 13 -0.18 -12.50 9.96
CA LEU A 13 -1.37 -13.09 9.36
C LEU A 13 -1.41 -12.83 7.85
N GLY A 14 -1.11 -11.61 7.42
CA GLY A 14 -1.04 -11.24 6.00
C GLY A 14 0.00 -12.03 5.23
N VAL A 15 1.21 -12.17 5.77
CA VAL A 15 2.30 -12.97 5.19
C VAL A 15 1.88 -14.43 5.02
N ASN A 16 1.24 -15.02 6.01
CA ASN A 16 0.79 -16.41 5.93
C ASN A 16 -0.27 -16.61 4.85
N LEU A 17 -1.25 -15.68 4.76
CA LEU A 17 -2.25 -15.70 3.70
C LEU A 17 -1.62 -15.55 2.31
N ILE A 18 -0.64 -14.65 2.15
CA ILE A 18 0.10 -14.50 0.89
C ILE A 18 0.77 -15.84 0.52
N LYS A 19 1.48 -16.49 1.46
CA LYS A 19 2.12 -17.78 1.22
C LYS A 19 1.13 -18.84 0.77
N ASP A 20 -0.03 -18.93 1.41
CA ASP A 20 -1.03 -19.94 1.10
C ASP A 20 -1.68 -19.74 -0.28
N PHE A 21 -1.93 -18.48 -0.67
CA PHE A 21 -2.45 -18.19 -2.01
C PHE A 21 -1.41 -18.39 -3.10
N VAL A 22 -0.15 -18.00 -2.85
CA VAL A 22 0.93 -18.20 -3.81
C VAL A 22 1.22 -19.68 -4.04
N LYS A 23 1.12 -20.54 -3.01
CA LYS A 23 1.21 -22.01 -3.15
C LYS A 23 0.10 -22.61 -4.04
N LYS A 24 -0.99 -21.87 -4.27
CA LYS A 24 -2.11 -22.25 -5.15
C LYS A 24 -2.02 -21.55 -6.51
N ASP A 25 -0.85 -21.02 -6.87
CA ASP A 25 -0.60 -20.29 -8.12
C ASP A 25 -1.51 -19.08 -8.34
N MET A 26 -1.97 -18.45 -7.24
CA MET A 26 -2.79 -17.25 -7.30
C MET A 26 -1.95 -15.98 -7.25
N SER A 27 -2.35 -14.98 -8.03
CA SER A 27 -1.87 -13.61 -7.87
C SER A 27 -2.50 -12.98 -6.63
N VAL A 28 -1.69 -12.33 -5.79
CA VAL A 28 -2.14 -11.70 -4.55
C VAL A 28 -1.92 -10.20 -4.62
N ILE A 29 -2.99 -9.43 -4.37
CA ILE A 29 -2.94 -7.96 -4.30
C ILE A 29 -3.22 -7.56 -2.86
N VAL A 30 -2.33 -6.76 -2.29
CA VAL A 30 -2.43 -6.28 -0.90
C VAL A 30 -2.54 -4.76 -0.90
N SER A 31 -3.67 -4.24 -0.43
CA SER A 31 -3.87 -2.80 -0.22
C SER A 31 -3.64 -2.47 1.26
N TYR A 32 -2.48 -1.92 1.59
CA TYR A 32 -2.14 -1.57 2.97
C TYR A 32 -1.19 -0.37 3.01
N PRO A 33 -1.37 0.61 3.92
CA PRO A 33 -0.38 1.66 4.13
C PRO A 33 0.92 1.05 4.69
N LEU A 34 1.96 1.01 3.87
CA LEU A 34 3.19 0.30 4.19
C LEU A 34 4.30 1.28 4.57
N SER A 35 4.82 1.14 5.79
CA SER A 35 6.03 1.87 6.24
C SER A 35 7.30 1.14 5.83
N GLN A 36 8.44 1.81 5.86
CA GLN A 36 9.76 1.19 5.61
C GLN A 36 10.03 -0.01 6.53
N LYS A 37 9.71 0.12 7.82
CA LYS A 37 9.87 -0.96 8.81
C LYS A 37 9.06 -2.19 8.41
N ASN A 38 7.79 -1.97 8.04
CA ASN A 38 6.89 -3.06 7.67
C ASN A 38 7.28 -3.67 6.31
N TYR A 39 7.72 -2.86 5.35
CA TYR A 39 8.26 -3.33 4.07
C TYR A 39 9.43 -4.28 4.31
N ASN A 40 10.44 -3.88 5.08
CA ASN A 40 11.60 -4.72 5.40
C ASN A 40 11.15 -6.06 6.01
N SER A 41 10.26 -6.02 7.00
CA SER A 41 9.74 -7.21 7.67
C SER A 41 8.97 -8.15 6.72
N ILE A 42 8.11 -7.61 5.86
CA ILE A 42 7.37 -8.40 4.86
C ILE A 42 8.34 -9.02 3.85
N THR A 43 9.30 -8.25 3.34
CA THR A 43 10.26 -8.77 2.36
C THR A 43 11.13 -9.90 2.93
N GLU A 44 11.54 -9.78 4.19
CA GLU A 44 12.29 -10.82 4.91
C GLU A 44 11.44 -12.07 5.09
N LYS A 45 10.21 -11.92 5.60
CA LYS A 45 9.30 -13.04 5.87
C LYS A 45 8.81 -13.77 4.61
N LEU A 46 8.80 -13.08 3.46
CA LEU A 46 8.45 -13.66 2.17
C LEU A 46 9.70 -14.06 1.36
N SER A 47 10.90 -14.06 1.93
CA SER A 47 12.14 -14.37 1.20
C SER A 47 12.18 -15.79 0.61
N ASP A 48 11.45 -16.72 1.20
CA ASP A 48 11.25 -18.11 0.74
C ASP A 48 10.32 -18.24 -0.47
N ILE A 49 9.57 -17.18 -0.81
CA ILE A 49 8.72 -17.14 -2.00
C ILE A 49 9.55 -16.71 -3.21
N ASN A 50 9.62 -17.57 -4.23
CA ASN A 50 10.39 -17.34 -5.45
C ASN A 50 9.64 -16.51 -6.52
N GLN A 51 8.34 -16.26 -6.32
CA GLN A 51 7.53 -15.39 -7.17
C GLN A 51 7.97 -13.93 -7.06
N ARG A 52 7.87 -13.19 -8.17
CA ARG A 52 8.18 -11.76 -8.20
C ARG A 52 7.22 -10.98 -7.30
N LYS A 53 7.76 -10.04 -6.54
CA LYS A 53 7.02 -9.17 -5.63
C LYS A 53 7.13 -7.75 -6.15
N TYR A 54 5.99 -7.10 -6.32
CA TYR A 54 5.92 -5.73 -6.81
C TYR A 54 5.32 -4.84 -5.73
N PHE A 55 5.92 -3.67 -5.51
CA PHE A 55 5.47 -2.70 -4.52
C PHE A 55 5.19 -1.39 -5.23
N PHE A 56 3.98 -0.88 -5.05
CA PHE A 56 3.53 0.36 -5.67
C PHE A 56 2.97 1.29 -4.61
N THR A 57 3.38 2.56 -4.66
CA THR A 57 2.77 3.63 -3.89
C THR A 57 2.01 4.55 -4.82
N LEU A 58 0.69 4.61 -4.64
CA LEU A 58 -0.14 5.62 -5.29
C LEU A 58 0.00 6.92 -4.49
N SER A 59 0.60 7.94 -5.12
CA SER A 59 0.99 9.19 -4.48
C SER A 59 0.31 10.40 -5.15
N PRO A 60 -1.02 10.54 -5.04
CA PRO A 60 -1.67 11.77 -5.48
C PRO A 60 -1.17 12.97 -4.68
N LYS A 61 -1.37 14.17 -5.21
CA LYS A 61 -1.18 15.42 -4.47
C LYS A 61 -2.13 15.48 -3.26
N LEU A 62 -1.64 16.05 -2.16
CA LEU A 62 -2.36 16.12 -0.90
C LEU A 62 -3.72 16.82 -1.05
N GLU A 63 -3.78 17.89 -1.83
CA GLU A 63 -5.01 18.65 -2.08
C GLU A 63 -6.08 17.73 -2.66
N LYS A 64 -5.70 16.86 -3.60
CA LYS A 64 -6.60 15.91 -4.26
C LYS A 64 -7.11 14.81 -3.33
N ILE A 65 -6.28 14.34 -2.39
CA ILE A 65 -6.71 13.33 -1.41
C ILE A 65 -7.69 13.91 -0.40
N LEU A 66 -7.55 15.19 -0.05
CA LEU A 66 -8.42 15.85 0.94
C LEU A 66 -9.82 16.21 0.41
N GLU A 67 -10.05 16.04 -0.90
CA GLU A 67 -11.36 16.14 -1.54
C GLU A 67 -12.25 14.93 -1.20
N ASN A 68 -13.56 15.16 -1.15
CA ASN A 68 -14.53 14.08 -0.99
C ASN A 68 -14.64 13.26 -2.29
N ARG A 69 -14.73 11.93 -2.17
CA ARG A 69 -14.85 11.02 -3.32
C ARG A 69 -16.22 10.36 -3.31
N GLY A 70 -16.99 10.57 -4.37
CA GLY A 70 -18.36 10.05 -4.49
C GLY A 70 -19.25 10.52 -3.33
N PRO A 71 -20.08 9.64 -2.76
CA PRO A 71 -20.99 10.02 -1.66
C PRO A 71 -20.29 10.13 -0.30
N ARG A 72 -19.07 9.58 -0.15
CA ARG A 72 -18.36 9.58 1.14
C ARG A 72 -17.74 10.94 1.42
N ARG A 73 -17.99 11.46 2.62
CA ARG A 73 -17.36 12.69 3.12
C ARG A 73 -16.27 12.36 4.13
N LEU A 74 -15.12 12.99 3.98
CA LEU A 74 -14.03 12.90 4.95
C LEU A 74 -14.35 13.74 6.18
N THR A 75 -14.28 13.11 7.35
CA THR A 75 -14.32 13.78 8.65
C THR A 75 -13.05 14.61 8.88
N LYS A 76 -13.10 15.52 9.85
CA LYS A 76 -11.93 16.32 10.24
C LYS A 76 -10.76 15.42 10.67
N TRP A 77 -11.04 14.42 11.49
CA TRP A 77 -10.04 13.46 11.96
C TRP A 77 -9.39 12.69 10.81
N GLU A 78 -10.17 12.22 9.82
CA GLU A 78 -9.60 11.54 8.65
C GLU A 78 -8.69 12.47 7.84
N LYS A 79 -9.08 13.73 7.64
CA LYS A 79 -8.24 14.73 6.94
C LYS A 79 -6.93 14.99 7.68
N GLU A 80 -6.97 15.13 9.00
CA GLU A 80 -5.78 15.29 9.83
C GLU A 80 -4.88 14.05 9.76
N ARG A 81 -5.49 12.86 9.80
CA ARG A 81 -4.77 11.60 9.66
C ARG A 81 -4.10 11.47 8.30
N ILE A 82 -4.77 11.87 7.21
CA ILE A 82 -4.20 11.89 5.86
C ILE A 82 -2.98 12.83 5.82
N LYS A 83 -3.12 14.07 6.30
CA LYS A 83 -2.01 15.04 6.36
C LYS A 83 -0.81 14.48 7.10
N HIS A 84 -1.05 13.88 8.28
CA HIS A 84 0.01 13.25 9.04
C HIS A 84 0.76 12.16 8.26
N HIS A 85 0.06 11.31 7.49
CA HIS A 85 0.73 10.29 6.65
C HIS A 85 1.60 10.92 5.53
N TYR A 86 1.19 12.07 5.00
CA TYR A 86 2.00 12.83 4.05
C TYR A 86 3.23 13.41 4.72
N ASP A 87 3.07 14.02 5.90
CA ASP A 87 4.16 14.64 6.66
C ASP A 87 5.25 13.62 7.05
N ILE A 88 4.86 12.39 7.42
CA ILE A 88 5.82 11.32 7.73
C ILE A 88 6.34 10.57 6.50
N GLY A 89 5.97 10.99 5.30
CA GLY A 89 6.56 10.49 4.05
C GLY A 89 6.05 9.12 3.57
N ILE A 90 4.94 8.59 4.10
CA ILE A 90 4.40 7.29 3.64
C ILE A 90 3.98 7.32 2.15
N HIS A 91 3.63 8.50 1.64
CA HIS A 91 3.31 8.71 0.22
C HIS A 91 4.55 8.71 -0.70
N ASN A 92 5.77 8.72 -0.16
CA ASN A 92 7.02 8.76 -0.93
C ASN A 92 8.11 7.88 -0.27
N PRO A 93 7.91 6.55 -0.20
CA PRO A 93 8.86 5.66 0.44
C PRO A 93 10.14 5.46 -0.38
N LEU A 94 11.19 4.93 0.26
CA LEU A 94 12.46 4.59 -0.40
C LEU A 94 12.44 3.21 -1.10
N PHE A 95 11.26 2.61 -1.27
CA PHE A 95 11.07 1.30 -1.87
C PHE A 95 9.93 1.31 -2.88
N GLY A 96 9.96 0.32 -3.79
CA GLY A 96 8.91 0.15 -4.80
C GLY A 96 8.89 1.26 -5.84
N ILE A 97 7.78 1.34 -6.56
CA ILE A 97 7.54 2.30 -7.63
C ILE A 97 6.46 3.28 -7.15
N ILE A 98 6.77 4.56 -7.23
CA ILE A 98 5.85 5.63 -6.86
C ILE A 98 5.17 6.12 -8.12
N ILE A 99 3.83 6.17 -8.10
CA ILE A 99 2.99 6.63 -9.20
C ILE A 99 2.20 7.84 -8.70
N ASP A 100 2.47 9.02 -9.27
CA ASP A 100 1.57 10.17 -9.10
C ASP A 100 0.33 9.97 -9.97
N ASN A 101 -0.74 9.48 -9.34
CA ASN A 101 -2.02 9.26 -10.00
C ASN A 101 -3.05 10.37 -9.71
N THR A 102 -2.60 11.60 -9.42
CA THR A 102 -3.48 12.74 -9.09
C THR A 102 -4.58 12.97 -10.11
N ASN A 103 -4.22 12.91 -11.40
CA ASN A 103 -5.11 13.21 -12.51
C ASN A 103 -5.52 11.95 -13.30
N GLN A 104 -5.26 10.77 -12.76
CA GLN A 104 -5.57 9.51 -13.43
C GLN A 104 -6.92 8.97 -12.99
N THR A 105 -7.63 8.39 -13.94
CA THR A 105 -8.71 7.45 -13.67
C THR A 105 -8.14 6.15 -13.09
N PRO A 106 -8.99 5.31 -12.45
CA PRO A 106 -8.57 3.98 -12.02
C PRO A 106 -7.97 3.14 -13.16
N ASP A 107 -8.57 3.18 -14.36
CA ASP A 107 -8.09 2.40 -15.52
C ASP A 107 -6.71 2.87 -16.01
N GLU A 108 -6.47 4.17 -16.00
CA GLU A 108 -5.15 4.73 -16.32
C GLU A 108 -4.10 4.34 -15.28
N THR A 109 -4.47 4.38 -13.99
CA THR A 109 -3.60 3.94 -12.90
C THR A 109 -3.23 2.46 -13.05
N VAL A 110 -4.21 1.60 -13.37
CA VAL A 110 -3.97 0.17 -13.61
C VAL A 110 -3.05 -0.05 -14.80
N LYS A 111 -3.26 0.66 -15.91
CA LYS A 111 -2.36 0.58 -17.08
C LYS A 111 -0.93 0.96 -16.71
N GLU A 112 -0.73 1.95 -15.84
CA GLU A 112 0.61 2.33 -15.40
C GLU A 112 1.25 1.30 -14.47
N ILE A 113 0.50 0.71 -13.54
CA ILE A 113 0.97 -0.40 -12.71
C ILE A 113 1.42 -1.57 -13.60
N LEU A 114 0.60 -1.96 -14.58
CA LEU A 114 0.88 -3.10 -15.45
C LEU A 114 2.13 -2.90 -16.33
N LYS A 115 2.46 -1.66 -16.73
CA LYS A 115 3.71 -1.37 -17.46
C LYS A 115 4.97 -1.69 -16.65
N ASN A 116 4.85 -1.72 -15.33
CA ASN A 116 5.95 -1.94 -14.40
C ASN A 116 6.03 -3.39 -13.89
N ILE A 117 5.09 -4.25 -14.30
CA ILE A 117 5.10 -5.68 -14.01
C ILE A 117 5.67 -6.40 -15.23
N LYS A 118 6.71 -7.22 -15.02
CA LYS A 118 7.37 -8.02 -16.07
C LYS A 118 7.36 -9.50 -15.74
#